data_AF-A0A7S2CV54-F1
#
_entry.id   AF-A0A7S2CV54-F1
#
_cell.length_a   1.000
_cell.length_b   1.000
_cell.length_c   1.000
_cell.angle_alpha   90.00
_cell.angle_beta   90.00
_cell.angle_gamma   90.00
#
_symmetry.space_group_name_H-M   'P 1'
#
loop_
_entity.id
_entity.type
_entity.pdbx_description
1 polymer ?
#
loop_
_entity_poly.entity_id
_entity_poly.type
_entity_poly.pdbx_seq_one_letter_code
_entity_poly.pdbx_strand_id
1 'polypeptide(L)'
;YDLGSGFGKSVVLAGLLGLNATGVELVEQRWQGACAALRRASSGASGLQPGQVRMVKGDIIQFDFSDADLVFTDSLAFGDDLMEKFNQAARRMRNGTQIISA
;
A
#
# COMPACT_ATOMS: atom_id res chain seq x y z
N TYR A 1 2.63 -4.55 0.54
CA TYR A 1 1.52 -3.58 0.63
C TYR A 1 2.03 -2.25 1.13
N ASP A 2 1.34 -1.18 0.76
CA ASP A 2 1.50 0.17 1.32
C ASP A 2 0.16 0.58 1.94
N LEU A 3 0.13 0.77 3.25
CA LEU A 3 -1.10 1.01 4.02
C LEU A 3 -1.16 2.50 4.40
N GLY A 4 -2.19 3.20 3.91
CA GLY A 4 -2.19 4.67 3.91
C GLY A 4 -1.40 5.25 2.74
N SER A 5 -1.47 4.59 1.58
CA SER A 5 -0.59 4.82 0.41
C SER A 5 -0.69 6.21 -0.24
N GLY A 6 -1.67 7.04 0.14
CA GLY A 6 -1.85 8.39 -0.33
C GLY A 6 -1.99 8.47 -1.85
N PHE A 7 -1.06 9.17 -2.50
CA PHE A 7 -1.00 9.29 -3.96
C PHE A 7 -0.25 8.14 -4.65
N GLY A 8 0.13 7.09 -3.92
CA GLY A 8 0.63 5.83 -4.46
C GLY A 8 2.08 5.83 -4.95
N LYS A 9 2.90 6.82 -4.57
CA LYS A 9 4.28 6.96 -5.04
C LYS A 9 5.14 5.74 -4.70
N SER A 10 5.12 5.32 -3.43
CA SER A 10 5.80 4.14 -2.89
C SER A 10 5.34 2.85 -3.56
N VAL A 11 4.04 2.71 -3.79
CA VAL A 11 3.45 1.56 -4.50
C VAL A 11 3.99 1.46 -5.93
N VAL A 12 3.99 2.59 -6.66
CA VAL A 12 4.49 2.64 -8.03
C VAL A 12 5.99 2.37 -8.09
N LEU A 13 6.77 2.94 -7.16
CA LEU A 13 8.20 2.66 -7.04
C LEU A 13 8.47 1.19 -6.79
N ALA A 14 7.74 0.56 -5.86
CA ALA A 14 7.85 -0.87 -5.60
C ALA A 14 7.55 -1.70 -6.86
N GLY A 15 6.52 -1.33 -7.62
CA GLY A 15 6.25 -1.93 -8.93
C GLY A 15 7.41 -1.80 -9.91
N LEU A 16 8.00 -0.62 -10.05
CA LEU A 16 9.17 -0.40 -10.93
C LEU A 16 10.38 -1.25 -10.52
N LEU A 17 10.50 -1.58 -9.24
CA LEU A 17 11.55 -2.44 -8.68
C LEU A 17 11.25 -3.94 -8.81
N GLY A 18 10.15 -4.33 -9.45
CA GLY A 18 9.82 -5.75 -9.69
C GLY A 18 8.88 -6.37 -8.67
N LEU A 19 8.36 -5.61 -7.68
CA LEU A 19 7.46 -6.16 -6.67
C LEU A 19 6.01 -6.18 -7.17
N ASN A 20 5.21 -7.13 -6.68
CA ASN A 20 3.75 -7.10 -6.80
C ASN A 20 3.18 -6.19 -5.70
N ALA A 21 2.84 -4.96 -6.04
CA ALA A 21 2.56 -3.91 -5.08
C ALA A 21 1.08 -3.52 -5.07
N THR A 22 0.51 -3.43 -3.87
CA THR A 22 -0.86 -2.93 -3.66
C THR A 22 -0.83 -1.81 -2.62
N GLY A 23 -1.38 -0.65 -2.98
CA GLY A 23 -1.61 0.47 -2.09
C GLY A 23 -3.06 0.52 -1.63
N VAL A 24 -3.27 0.72 -0.33
CA VAL A 24 -4.60 0.90 0.28
C VAL A 24 -4.69 2.33 0.79
N GLU A 25 -5.72 3.05 0.39
CA GLU A 25 -5.93 4.46 0.77
C GLU A 25 -7.40 4.71 1.12
N LEU A 26 -7.62 5.36 2.27
CA LEU A 26 -8.95 5.66 2.79
C LEU A 26 -9.54 6.92 2.16
N VAL A 27 -8.72 7.95 1.95
CA VAL A 27 -9.16 9.26 1.46
C VAL A 27 -9.39 9.20 -0.04
N GLU A 28 -10.67 9.34 -0.44
CA GLU A 28 -11.14 9.29 -1.83
C GLU A 28 -10.26 10.11 -2.79
N GLN A 29 -10.01 11.38 -2.45
CA GLN A 29 -9.27 12.28 -3.32
C GLN A 29 -7.82 11.81 -3.56
N ARG A 30 -7.17 11.25 -2.54
CA ARG A 30 -5.80 10.73 -2.64
C ARG A 30 -5.78 9.45 -3.48
N TRP A 31 -6.71 8.54 -3.22
CA TRP A 31 -6.88 7.31 -4.00
C TRP A 31 -7.17 7.59 -5.49
N GLN A 32 -8.08 8.52 -5.80
CA GLN A 32 -8.36 8.92 -7.19
C GLN A 32 -7.11 9.51 -7.86
N GLY A 33 -6.36 10.33 -7.14
CA GLY A 33 -5.08 10.87 -7.60
C GLY A 33 -4.05 9.76 -7.88
N ALA A 34 -3.96 8.75 -7.01
CA ALA A 34 -3.10 7.58 -7.20
C ALA A 34 -3.51 6.78 -8.44
N CYS A 35 -4.81 6.54 -8.65
CA CYS A 35 -5.32 5.86 -9.84
C CYS A 35 -5.00 6.63 -11.12
N ALA A 36 -5.15 7.96 -11.11
CA ALA A 36 -4.80 8.80 -12.25
C ALA A 36 -3.29 8.80 -12.53
N ALA A 37 -2.45 8.82 -11.48
CA ALA A 37 -1.00 8.71 -11.62
C ALA A 37 -0.59 7.35 -12.19
N LEU A 38 -1.17 6.25 -11.69
CA LEU A 38 -0.93 4.90 -12.18
C LEU A 38 -1.30 4.76 -13.66
N ARG A 39 -2.48 5.23 -14.08
CA ARG A 39 -2.87 5.20 -15.50
C ARG A 39 -1.87 5.91 -16.40
N ARG A 40 -1.39 7.08 -15.98
CA ARG A 40 -0.35 7.83 -16.73
C ARG A 40 0.96 7.05 -16.80
N ALA A 41 1.39 6.46 -15.68
CA ALA A 41 2.60 5.64 -15.65
C ALA A 41 2.46 4.44 -16.61
N SER A 42 1.38 3.66 -16.51
CA SER A 42 1.14 2.49 -17.36
C SER A 42 0.95 2.80 -18.85
N SER A 43 0.53 4.02 -19.20
CA SER A 43 0.39 4.44 -20.61
C SER A 43 1.70 4.86 -21.29
N GLY A 44 2.78 5.07 -20.53
CA GLY A 44 4.09 5.41 -21.06
C GLY A 44 5.01 4.20 -21.19
N ALA A 45 6.25 4.43 -21.63
CA ALA A 45 7.35 3.45 -21.54
C ALA A 45 7.86 3.29 -20.09
N SER A 46 6.95 3.24 -19.12
CA SER A 46 7.31 2.89 -17.75
C SER A 46 7.60 1.39 -17.73
N GLY A 47 8.71 0.97 -17.12
CA GLY A 47 9.05 -0.46 -16.97
C GLY A 47 8.06 -1.27 -16.12
N LEU A 48 6.90 -0.71 -15.78
CA LEU A 48 5.84 -1.35 -15.03
C LEU A 48 5.17 -2.42 -15.86
N GLN A 49 5.15 -3.65 -15.34
CA GLN A 49 4.41 -4.72 -15.97
C GLN A 49 2.89 -4.57 -15.70
N PRO A 50 2.02 -4.92 -16.65
CA PRO A 50 0.58 -4.94 -16.43
C PRO A 50 0.20 -5.77 -15.19
N GLY A 51 -0.68 -5.24 -14.35
CA GLY A 51 -1.18 -5.95 -13.15
C GLY A 51 -0.23 -5.97 -11.95
N GLN A 52 0.98 -5.43 -12.09
CA GLN A 52 2.00 -5.42 -11.05
C GLN A 52 1.71 -4.43 -9.91
N VAL A 53 0.97 -3.35 -10.22
CA VAL A 53 0.60 -2.31 -9.26
C VAL A 53 -0.92 -2.19 -9.20
N ARG A 54 -1.46 -2.14 -7.98
CA ARG A 54 -2.89 -1.94 -7.72
C ARG A 54 -3.11 -0.83 -6.69
N MET A 55 -4.13 -0.01 -6.92
CA MET A 55 -4.58 1.02 -5.98
C MET A 55 -5.99 0.68 -5.51
N VAL A 56 -6.15 0.46 -4.21
CA VAL A 56 -7.41 0.06 -3.59
C VAL A 56 -7.90 1.19 -2.69
N LYS A 57 -9.17 1.57 -2.86
CA LYS A 57 -9.85 2.40 -1.88
C LYS A 57 -10.25 1.52 -0.71
N GLY A 58 -9.77 1.81 0.49
CA GLY A 58 -10.08 0.98 1.64
C GLY A 58 -9.57 1.52 2.96
N ASP A 59 -10.12 0.98 4.04
CA ASP A 59 -9.65 1.18 5.41
C ASP A 59 -8.61 0.11 5.74
N ILE A 60 -7.42 0.53 6.18
CA ILE A 60 -6.31 -0.36 6.52
C ILE A 60 -6.62 -1.28 7.71
N ILE A 61 -7.60 -0.94 8.55
CA ILE A 61 -8.06 -1.79 9.66
C ILE A 61 -8.89 -2.97 9.13
N GLN A 62 -9.67 -2.74 8.08
CA GLN A 62 -10.61 -3.75 7.54
C GLN A 62 -10.01 -4.56 6.40
N PHE A 63 -9.04 -3.99 5.68
CA PHE A 63 -8.39 -4.63 4.55
C PHE A 63 -7.54 -5.82 5.01
N ASP A 64 -7.71 -6.97 4.36
CA ASP A 64 -6.89 -8.15 4.63
C ASP A 64 -5.56 -8.05 3.86
N PHE A 65 -4.47 -7.90 4.61
CA PHE A 65 -3.09 -7.91 4.10
C PHE A 65 -2.27 -9.06 4.72
N SER A 66 -2.92 -10.10 5.23
CA SER A 66 -2.25 -11.24 5.88
C SER A 66 -1.32 -12.02 4.94
N ASP A 67 -1.50 -11.90 3.62
CA ASP A 67 -0.67 -12.53 2.59
C ASP A 67 0.60 -11.74 2.25
N ALA A 68 0.83 -10.59 2.87
CA ALA A 68 1.98 -9.74 2.60
C ALA A 68 3.32 -10.38 2.96
N ASP A 69 4.33 -10.22 2.09
CA ASP A 69 5.74 -10.47 2.43
C ASP A 69 6.44 -9.21 2.97
N LEU A 70 5.96 -8.03 2.57
CA LEU A 70 6.45 -6.72 2.98
C LEU A 70 5.27 -5.75 3.16
N VAL A 71 5.24 -5.04 4.29
CA VAL A 71 4.32 -3.92 4.54
C VAL A 71 5.13 -2.64 4.76
N PHE A 72 4.72 -1.58 4.07
CA PHE A 72 5.13 -0.21 4.36
C PHE A 72 3.92 0.57 4.90
N THR A 73 4.12 1.39 5.91
CA THR A 73 3.10 2.31 6.44
C THR A 73 3.78 3.54 7.03
N ASP A 74 3.42 4.73 6.58
CA ASP A 74 3.91 5.98 7.18
C ASP A 74 3.05 6.32 8.42
N SER A 75 3.42 5.72 9.56
CA SER A 75 2.64 5.72 10.80
C SER A 75 2.89 6.92 11.72
N LEU A 76 3.67 7.93 11.28
CA LEU A 76 4.09 9.06 12.12
C LEU A 76 2.92 9.81 12.79
N ALA A 77 1.75 9.80 12.15
CA ALA A 77 0.55 10.47 12.62
C ALA A 77 -0.54 9.50 13.12
N PHE A 78 -0.23 8.20 13.25
CA PHE A 78 -1.19 7.22 13.75
C PHE A 78 -1.26 7.33 15.27
N GLY A 79 -2.45 7.58 15.81
CA GLY A 79 -2.68 7.51 17.25
C GLY A 79 -2.63 6.08 17.78
N ASP A 80 -2.47 5.94 19.10
CA ASP A 80 -2.31 4.66 19.79
C ASP A 80 -3.42 3.65 19.44
N ASP A 81 -4.67 4.10 19.37
CA ASP A 81 -5.82 3.26 19.01
C ASP A 81 -5.72 2.66 17.60
N LEU A 82 -5.18 3.42 16.65
CA LEU A 82 -4.99 2.95 15.28
C LEU A 82 -3.80 1.98 15.22
N MET A 83 -2.71 2.29 15.93
CA MET A 83 -1.55 1.42 16.03
C MET A 83 -1.87 0.08 16.67
N GLU A 84 -2.71 0.05 17.71
CA GLU A 84 -3.14 -1.19 18.33
C GLU A 84 -3.97 -2.06 17.38
N LYS A 85 -4.91 -1.46 16.64
CA LYS A 85 -5.69 -2.18 15.61
C LYS A 85 -4.79 -2.68 14.48
N PHE A 86 -3.83 -1.88 14.04
CA PHE A 86 -2.83 -2.29 13.06
C PHE A 86 -2.03 -3.51 13.56
N ASN A 87 -1.54 -3.47 14.80
CA ASN A 87 -0.79 -4.57 15.42
C ASN A 87 -1.63 -5.86 15.48
N GLN A 88 -2.92 -5.76 15.80
CA GLN A 88 -3.83 -6.90 15.83
C GLN A 88 -4.04 -7.51 14.44
N ALA A 89 -4.17 -6.68 13.40
CA ALA A 89 -4.25 -7.15 12.02
C ALA A 89 -2.92 -7.81 11.58
N ALA A 90 -1.80 -7.19 11.92
CA ALA A 90 -0.46 -7.66 11.56
C ALA A 90 -0.11 -9.03 12.16
N ARG A 91 -0.70 -9.42 13.29
CA ARG A 91 -0.50 -10.76 13.89
C ARG A 91 -0.97 -11.92 13.00
N ARG A 92 -1.81 -11.65 12.00
CA ARG A 92 -2.31 -12.68 11.06
C ARG A 92 -1.35 -12.92 9.88
N MET A 93 -0.29 -12.13 9.78
CA MET A 93 0.68 -12.22 8.70
C MET A 93 1.56 -13.45 8.84
N ARG A 94 2.17 -13.84 7.73
CA ARG A 94 3.06 -15.01 7.69
C ARG A 94 4.35 -14.75 8.47
N ASN A 95 4.94 -15.81 9.00
CA ASN A 95 6.27 -15.72 9.59
C ASN A 95 7.29 -15.27 8.52
N GLY A 96 8.15 -14.32 8.90
CA GLY A 96 9.17 -13.75 8.01
C GLY A 96 8.74 -12.46 7.31
N THR A 97 7.46 -12.08 7.36
CA THR A 97 7.03 -10.79 6.83
C THR A 97 7.77 -9.64 7.52
N GLN A 98 8.21 -8.67 6.71
CA GLN A 98 8.83 -7.44 7.19
C GLN A 98 7.82 -6.30 7.22
N ILE A 99 7.86 -5.48 8.27
CA ILE A 99 7.07 -4.26 8.39
C ILE A 99 8.04 -3.08 8.52
N ILE A 100 7.89 -2.09 7.64
CA ILE A 100 8.60 -0.82 7.71
C ILE A 100 7.59 0.26 8.07
N SER A 101 7.79 0.86 9.25
CA SER A 101 6.93 1.89 9.81
C SER A 101 7.76 3.05 10.39
N ALA A 102 7.13 4.16 10.72
CA ALA A 102 7.75 5.36 11.27
C ALA A 102 6.98 5.92 12.47
#